data_AF-C2CHA7-F1
#
_entry.id   AF-C2CHA7-F1
#
_cell.length_a   1.000
_cell.length_b   1.000
_cell.length_c   1.000
_cell.angle_alpha   90.00
_cell.angle_beta   90.00
_cell.angle_gamma   90.00
#
_symmetry.space_group_name_H-M   'P 1'
#
loop_
_entity.id
_entity.type
_entity.pdbx_description
1 polymer ?
#
loop_
_entity_poly.entity_id
_entity_poly.type
_entity_poly.pdbx_seq_one_letter_code
_entity_poly.pdbx_strand_id
1 'polypeptide(L)'
;MKREYKLSSIVIIQFISIIVALITSALFTYISKDSIIITLISGLVTSIITFLFQFAIVSGLIRNRMGSVGEYLNQINLINGRIILINFLLSLLLSLAIGLMSLMGGGIFIASLLADSVSKIIGSMLIVGLIIICSMIFSVLISYLNFYCADKLVGSGKKEGLGESIKHIFRIGKDLFVKTILVYLKYIIGPVILLGALMTLAMIFNKDSGLGGILLISLIVMLIAIYSIVAPAIVMARLSDNYLDYIEEENL
;
A
#
# COMPACT_ATOMS: atom_id res chain seq x y z
N MET A 1 3.20 -6.53 -22.76
CA MET A 1 4.44 -6.05 -23.44
C MET A 1 5.49 -5.65 -22.40
N LYS A 2 6.82 -5.78 -22.63
CA LYS A 2 7.80 -5.14 -21.72
C LYS A 2 7.81 -3.64 -22.00
N ARG A 3 7.19 -2.85 -21.15
CA ARG A 3 7.18 -1.38 -21.27
C ARG A 3 8.26 -0.79 -20.37
N GLU A 4 8.93 0.25 -20.86
CA GLU A 4 10.01 0.93 -20.12
C GLU A 4 9.44 1.97 -19.14
N TYR A 5 10.12 2.11 -18.00
CA TYR A 5 9.78 3.11 -16.99
C TYR A 5 11.03 3.57 -16.25
N LYS A 6 11.06 4.84 -15.87
CA LYS A 6 12.16 5.43 -15.11
C LYS A 6 12.00 5.13 -13.62
N LEU A 7 12.41 3.94 -13.21
CA LEU A 7 12.27 3.47 -11.81
C LEU A 7 12.87 4.44 -10.80
N SER A 8 13.98 5.11 -11.14
CA SER A 8 14.60 6.11 -10.28
C SER A 8 13.65 7.26 -9.91
N SER A 9 12.83 7.74 -10.86
CA SER A 9 11.86 8.81 -10.59
C SER A 9 10.80 8.35 -9.58
N ILE A 10 10.30 7.13 -9.73
CA ILE A 10 9.29 6.54 -8.85
C ILE A 10 9.84 6.37 -7.43
N VAL A 11 11.05 5.79 -7.31
CA VAL A 11 11.73 5.59 -6.03
C VAL A 11 11.98 6.92 -5.31
N ILE A 12 12.44 7.95 -6.03
CA ILE A 12 12.66 9.28 -5.43
C ILE A 12 11.36 9.87 -4.91
N ILE A 13 10.27 9.80 -5.67
CA ILE A 13 8.96 10.32 -5.23
C ILE A 13 8.46 9.56 -4.01
N GLN A 14 8.61 8.23 -4.00
CA GLN A 14 8.23 7.41 -2.86
C GLN A 14 9.05 7.77 -1.61
N PHE A 15 10.36 7.99 -1.77
CA PHE A 15 11.22 8.43 -0.68
C PHE A 15 10.80 9.79 -0.12
N ILE A 16 10.51 10.77 -1.01
CA ILE A 16 9.97 12.08 -0.61
C ILE A 16 8.65 11.90 0.14
N SER A 17 7.73 11.06 -0.37
CA SER A 17 6.45 10.78 0.29
C SER A 17 6.63 10.24 1.70
N ILE A 18 7.56 9.31 1.91
CA ILE A 18 7.85 8.73 3.23
C ILE A 18 8.39 9.81 4.17
N ILE A 19 9.36 10.61 3.72
CA ILE A 19 9.94 11.70 4.54
C ILE A 19 8.85 12.71 4.94
N VAL A 20 8.04 13.16 3.98
CA VAL A 20 6.99 14.14 4.24
C VAL A 20 5.94 13.56 5.20
N ALA A 21 5.54 12.30 5.03
CA ALA A 21 4.63 11.63 5.95
C ALA A 21 5.21 11.50 7.38
N LEU A 22 6.49 11.15 7.51
CA LEU A 22 7.17 11.04 8.81
C LEU A 22 7.27 12.40 9.52
N ILE A 23 7.70 13.45 8.81
CA ILE A 23 7.79 14.80 9.36
C ILE A 23 6.40 15.28 9.79
N THR A 24 5.39 15.09 8.94
CA THR A 24 4.00 15.46 9.25
C THR A 24 3.51 14.76 10.50
N SER A 25 3.69 13.43 10.56
CA SER A 25 3.29 12.63 11.71
C SER A 25 3.98 13.09 13.00
N ALA A 26 5.30 13.30 12.97
CA ALA A 26 6.08 13.76 14.13
C ALA A 26 5.64 15.15 14.63
N LEU A 27 5.39 16.09 13.72
CA LEU A 27 4.88 17.43 14.07
C LEU A 27 3.53 17.34 14.78
N PHE A 28 2.60 16.53 14.25
CA PHE A 28 1.29 16.37 14.87
C PHE A 28 1.36 15.63 16.21
N THR A 29 2.24 14.64 16.37
CA THR A 29 2.46 13.99 17.68
C THR A 29 2.97 14.99 18.72
N TYR A 30 3.86 15.90 18.32
CA TYR A 30 4.34 16.96 19.21
C TYR A 30 3.24 17.94 19.63
N ILE A 31 2.31 18.25 18.71
CA ILE A 31 1.21 19.20 18.95
C ILE A 31 0.04 18.54 19.69
N SER A 32 -0.23 17.24 19.46
CA SER A 32 -1.48 16.61 19.87
C SER A 32 -1.66 16.54 21.37
N LYS A 33 -0.60 16.33 22.16
CA LYS A 33 -0.66 16.21 23.64
C LYS A 33 -1.89 15.39 24.10
N ASP A 34 -2.10 14.23 23.50
CA ASP A 34 -3.23 13.29 23.73
C ASP A 34 -4.63 13.75 23.27
N SER A 35 -4.75 14.84 22.51
CA SER A 35 -6.00 15.24 21.88
C SER A 35 -6.41 14.29 20.75
N ILE A 36 -7.53 13.60 20.95
CA ILE A 36 -8.15 12.70 19.95
C ILE A 36 -8.44 13.45 18.64
N ILE A 37 -8.92 14.70 18.74
CA ILE A 37 -9.28 15.52 17.57
C ILE A 37 -8.03 15.80 16.72
N ILE A 38 -6.91 16.16 17.36
CA ILE A 38 -5.66 16.47 16.64
C ILE A 38 -5.08 15.19 16.03
N THR A 39 -5.19 14.05 16.71
CA THR A 39 -4.78 12.74 16.16
C THR A 39 -5.59 12.36 14.92
N LEU A 40 -6.91 12.59 14.92
CA LEU A 40 -7.76 12.36 13.75
C LEU A 40 -7.37 13.27 12.57
N ILE A 41 -7.14 14.56 12.85
CA ILE A 41 -6.69 15.52 11.82
C ILE A 41 -5.33 15.09 11.25
N SER A 42 -4.38 14.68 12.10
CA SER A 42 -3.08 14.17 11.68
C SER A 42 -3.20 12.98 10.73
N GLY A 43 -4.06 12.01 11.07
CA GLY A 43 -4.33 10.85 10.23
C GLY A 43 -4.90 11.23 8.87
N LEU A 44 -5.85 12.17 8.84
CA LEU A 44 -6.43 12.68 7.59
C LEU A 44 -5.38 13.39 6.72
N VAL A 45 -4.59 14.29 7.29
CA VAL A 45 -3.55 15.04 6.55
C VAL A 45 -2.50 14.08 5.99
N THR A 46 -2.01 13.13 6.80
CA THR A 46 -1.03 12.13 6.36
C THR A 46 -1.58 11.25 5.25
N SER A 47 -2.86 10.88 5.32
CA SER A 47 -3.54 10.10 4.28
C SER A 47 -3.67 10.88 2.97
N ILE A 48 -4.03 12.17 3.05
CA ILE A 48 -4.09 13.05 1.87
C ILE A 48 -2.72 13.16 1.21
N ILE A 49 -1.66 13.42 1.98
CA ILE A 49 -0.28 13.51 1.47
C ILE A 49 0.10 12.22 0.73
N THR A 50 -0.13 11.07 1.36
CA THR A 50 0.18 9.76 0.78
C THR A 50 -0.61 9.52 -0.51
N PHE A 51 -1.90 9.88 -0.53
CA PHE A 51 -2.74 9.82 -1.73
C PHE A 51 -2.19 10.69 -2.86
N LEU A 52 -1.77 11.94 -2.59
CA LEU A 52 -1.24 12.84 -3.63
C LEU A 52 0.00 12.24 -4.31
N PHE A 53 0.95 11.72 -3.53
CA PHE A 53 2.15 11.10 -4.07
C PHE A 53 1.84 9.79 -4.82
N GLN A 54 0.94 8.96 -4.28
CA GLN A 54 0.53 7.73 -4.95
C GLN A 54 -0.17 8.02 -6.28
N PHE A 55 -1.05 9.02 -6.33
CA PHE A 55 -1.70 9.46 -7.56
C PHE A 55 -0.68 10.01 -8.56
N ALA A 56 0.28 10.81 -8.12
CA ALA A 56 1.36 11.33 -8.97
C ALA A 56 2.15 10.20 -9.65
N ILE A 57 2.53 9.17 -8.88
CA ILE A 57 3.23 7.98 -9.38
C ILE A 57 2.38 7.26 -10.41
N VAL A 58 1.13 6.96 -10.07
CA VAL A 58 0.23 6.17 -10.91
C VAL A 58 -0.14 6.90 -12.20
N SER A 59 -0.49 8.18 -12.12
CA SER A 59 -0.80 9.00 -13.29
C SER A 59 0.43 9.19 -14.20
N GLY A 60 1.62 9.39 -13.61
CA GLY A 60 2.87 9.44 -14.36
C GLY A 60 3.20 8.10 -15.04
N LEU A 61 2.94 6.97 -14.36
CA LEU A 61 3.08 5.63 -14.93
C LEU A 61 2.13 5.33 -16.09
N ILE A 62 1.00 6.03 -16.20
CA ILE A 62 0.10 5.90 -17.36
C ILE A 62 0.55 6.84 -18.49
N ARG A 63 0.90 8.09 -18.18
CA ARG A 63 1.02 9.17 -19.17
C ARG A 63 2.45 9.50 -19.58
N ASN A 64 3.40 9.34 -18.66
CA ASN A 64 4.79 9.77 -18.84
C ASN A 64 5.76 8.83 -18.11
N ARG A 65 5.84 7.59 -18.58
CA ARG A 65 6.55 6.48 -17.92
C ARG A 65 8.05 6.70 -17.79
N MET A 66 8.63 7.46 -18.70
CA MET A 66 10.04 7.84 -18.71
C MET A 66 10.29 9.24 -18.09
N GLY A 67 9.24 9.84 -17.53
CA GLY A 67 9.26 11.20 -17.06
C GLY A 67 10.20 11.46 -15.89
N SER A 68 10.61 12.71 -15.78
CA SER A 68 11.36 13.20 -14.61
C SER A 68 10.50 13.23 -13.35
N VAL A 69 11.13 13.35 -12.18
CA VAL A 69 10.43 13.49 -10.88
C VAL A 69 9.42 14.64 -10.92
N GLY A 70 9.79 15.77 -11.52
CA GLY A 70 8.92 16.93 -11.66
C GLY A 70 7.70 16.67 -12.56
N GLU A 71 7.87 15.94 -13.67
CA GLU A 71 6.76 15.60 -14.57
C GLU A 71 5.74 14.65 -13.94
N TYR A 72 6.21 13.74 -13.08
CA TYR A 72 5.35 12.88 -12.28
C TYR A 72 4.59 13.70 -11.20
N LEU A 73 5.29 14.56 -10.46
CA LEU A 73 4.65 15.42 -9.45
C LEU A 73 3.65 16.40 -10.07
N ASN A 74 3.90 16.89 -11.28
CA ASN A 74 2.97 17.75 -12.00
C ASN A 74 1.61 17.08 -12.27
N GLN A 75 1.55 15.74 -12.25
CA GLN A 75 0.28 15.02 -12.42
C GLN A 75 -0.70 15.26 -11.26
N ILE A 76 -0.25 15.78 -10.11
CA ILE A 76 -1.12 16.17 -8.98
C ILE A 76 -2.15 17.22 -9.43
N ASN A 77 -1.78 18.10 -10.37
CA ASN A 77 -2.68 19.14 -10.91
C ASN A 77 -3.89 18.58 -11.66
N LEU A 78 -3.89 17.29 -11.97
CA LEU A 78 -4.99 16.60 -12.64
C LEU A 78 -6.05 16.08 -11.66
N ILE A 79 -5.77 16.13 -10.36
CA ILE A 79 -6.71 15.71 -9.32
C ILE A 79 -7.88 16.69 -9.30
N ASN A 80 -9.09 16.16 -9.47
CA ASN A 80 -10.33 16.90 -9.31
C ASN A 80 -11.10 16.40 -8.07
N GLY A 81 -12.11 17.16 -7.64
CA GLY A 81 -12.90 16.81 -6.46
C GLY A 81 -13.57 15.43 -6.53
N ARG A 82 -13.85 14.92 -7.74
CA ARG A 82 -14.41 13.58 -7.92
C ARG A 82 -13.39 12.48 -7.63
N ILE A 83 -12.15 12.62 -8.07
CA ILE A 83 -11.06 11.68 -7.77
C ILE A 83 -10.84 11.62 -6.26
N ILE A 84 -10.85 12.79 -5.60
CA ILE A 84 -10.74 12.89 -4.14
C ILE A 84 -11.90 12.14 -3.46
N LEU A 85 -13.14 12.37 -3.92
CA LEU A 85 -14.33 11.76 -3.32
C LEU A 85 -14.33 10.23 -3.46
N ILE A 86 -13.97 9.69 -4.62
CA ILE A 86 -13.89 8.22 -4.83
C ILE A 86 -12.80 7.62 -3.94
N ASN A 87 -11.62 8.26 -3.89
CA ASN A 87 -10.52 7.80 -3.02
C ASN A 87 -10.92 7.84 -1.54
N PHE A 88 -11.56 8.92 -1.11
CA PHE A 88 -12.06 9.06 0.25
C PHE A 88 -13.09 7.98 0.58
N LEU A 89 -14.09 7.74 -0.27
CA LEU A 89 -15.12 6.74 -0.03
C LEU A 89 -14.55 5.32 0.06
N LEU A 90 -13.68 4.92 -0.87
CA LEU A 90 -13.08 3.58 -0.84
C LEU A 90 -12.11 3.40 0.33
N SER A 91 -11.34 4.43 0.67
CA SER A 91 -10.45 4.41 1.84
C SER A 91 -11.25 4.38 3.14
N LEU A 92 -12.36 5.10 3.22
CA LEU A 92 -13.28 5.07 4.36
C LEU A 92 -13.91 3.68 4.48
N LEU A 93 -14.33 3.08 3.38
CA LEU A 93 -14.92 1.73 3.37
C LEU A 93 -13.89 0.69 3.83
N LEU A 94 -12.65 0.77 3.34
CA LEU A 94 -11.56 -0.07 3.84
C LEU A 94 -11.29 0.17 5.33
N SER A 95 -11.24 1.41 5.78
CA SER A 95 -10.97 1.77 7.17
C SER A 95 -12.09 1.31 8.11
N LEU A 96 -13.35 1.42 7.69
CA LEU A 96 -14.50 0.90 8.41
C LEU A 96 -14.48 -0.63 8.44
N ALA A 97 -14.15 -1.28 7.31
CA ALA A 97 -14.02 -2.73 7.26
C ALA A 97 -12.92 -3.22 8.22
N ILE A 98 -11.73 -2.61 8.18
CA ILE A 98 -10.63 -2.90 9.12
C ILE A 98 -11.04 -2.58 10.55
N GLY A 99 -11.71 -1.46 10.81
CA GLY A 99 -12.14 -1.04 12.13
C GLY A 99 -13.17 -1.98 12.76
N LEU A 100 -14.19 -2.37 11.99
CA LEU A 100 -15.18 -3.39 12.39
C LEU A 100 -14.52 -4.74 12.64
N MET A 101 -13.63 -5.15 11.73
CA MET A 101 -12.84 -6.37 11.89
C MET A 101 -11.94 -6.30 13.12
N SER A 102 -11.32 -5.16 13.42
CA SER A 102 -10.46 -4.96 14.59
C SER A 102 -11.24 -4.91 15.90
N LEU A 103 -12.46 -4.36 15.90
CA LEU A 103 -13.36 -4.44 17.05
C LEU A 103 -13.77 -5.88 17.35
N MET A 104 -14.05 -6.67 16.30
CA MET A 104 -14.34 -8.09 16.43
C MET A 104 -13.09 -8.90 16.80
N GLY A 105 -11.93 -8.62 16.22
CA GLY A 105 -10.70 -9.41 16.37
C GLY A 105 -9.81 -9.00 17.54
N GLY A 106 -9.75 -7.72 17.89
CA GLY A 106 -8.90 -7.17 18.96
C GLY A 106 -9.41 -7.51 20.36
N GLY A 107 -10.73 -7.45 20.58
CA GLY A 107 -11.34 -7.95 21.81
C GLY A 107 -11.16 -9.46 21.97
N ILE A 108 -11.20 -10.20 20.86
CA ILE A 108 -11.02 -11.66 20.83
C ILE A 108 -9.55 -12.06 20.99
N PHE A 109 -8.60 -11.29 20.44
CA PHE A 109 -7.17 -11.48 20.61
C PHE A 109 -6.75 -11.27 22.06
N ILE A 110 -7.20 -10.18 22.69
CA ILE A 110 -6.97 -9.93 24.13
C ILE A 110 -7.65 -11.02 24.97
N ALA A 111 -8.91 -11.38 24.67
CA ALA A 111 -9.61 -12.46 25.37
C ALA A 111 -8.90 -13.82 25.23
N SER A 112 -8.13 -14.03 24.16
CA SER A 112 -7.38 -15.27 23.96
C SER A 112 -6.00 -15.30 24.61
N LEU A 113 -5.35 -14.15 24.74
CA LEU A 113 -4.16 -14.01 25.60
C LEU A 113 -4.52 -14.24 27.07
N LEU A 114 -5.77 -13.94 27.44
CA LEU A 114 -6.36 -14.14 28.76
C LEU A 114 -7.17 -15.43 28.88
N ALA A 115 -7.14 -16.31 27.87
CA ALA A 115 -7.93 -17.54 27.88
C ALA A 115 -7.14 -18.73 28.41
N ASP A 116 -7.66 -19.38 29.44
CA ASP A 116 -7.05 -20.58 30.05
C ASP A 116 -7.22 -21.87 29.23
N SER A 117 -7.90 -21.83 28.07
CA SER A 117 -8.22 -23.02 27.29
C SER A 117 -7.71 -22.93 25.85
N VAL A 118 -6.99 -23.96 25.41
CA VAL A 118 -6.44 -24.12 24.05
C VAL A 118 -7.48 -23.86 22.94
N SER A 119 -8.74 -24.26 23.14
CA SER A 119 -9.83 -24.02 22.18
C SER A 119 -10.13 -22.53 21.94
N LYS A 120 -10.02 -21.69 22.96
CA LYS A 120 -10.22 -20.23 22.86
C LYS A 120 -9.03 -19.54 22.18
N ILE A 121 -7.81 -20.05 22.39
CA ILE A 121 -6.60 -19.59 21.69
C ILE A 121 -6.69 -19.92 20.19
N ILE A 122 -7.10 -21.14 19.85
CA ILE A 122 -7.27 -21.54 18.44
C ILE A 122 -8.38 -20.71 17.78
N GLY A 123 -9.52 -20.53 18.46
CA GLY A 123 -10.64 -19.73 17.95
C GLY A 123 -10.27 -18.28 17.66
N SER A 124 -9.45 -17.64 18.49
CA SER A 124 -9.01 -16.26 18.26
C SER A 124 -8.00 -16.13 17.14
N MET A 125 -7.04 -17.05 17.05
CA MET A 125 -6.05 -17.04 15.97
C MET A 125 -6.71 -17.25 14.61
N LEU A 126 -7.77 -18.07 14.54
CA LEU A 126 -8.58 -18.23 13.34
C LEU A 126 -9.27 -16.92 12.94
N ILE A 127 -9.86 -16.20 13.90
CA ILE A 127 -10.54 -14.92 13.63
C ILE A 127 -9.55 -13.85 13.18
N VAL A 128 -8.41 -13.71 13.86
CA VAL A 128 -7.34 -12.78 13.45
C VAL A 128 -6.82 -13.12 12.05
N GLY A 129 -6.58 -14.40 11.77
CA GLY A 129 -6.18 -14.87 10.44
C GLY A 129 -7.22 -14.52 9.36
N LEU A 130 -8.51 -14.72 9.65
CA LEU A 130 -9.59 -14.40 8.72
C LEU A 130 -9.68 -12.90 8.44
N ILE A 131 -9.48 -12.05 9.44
CA ILE A 131 -9.43 -10.58 9.29
C ILE A 131 -8.29 -10.16 8.36
N ILE A 132 -7.09 -10.73 8.57
CA ILE A 132 -5.92 -10.45 7.73
C ILE A 132 -6.22 -10.84 6.28
N ILE A 133 -6.75 -12.04 6.05
CA ILE A 133 -7.10 -12.53 4.70
C ILE A 133 -8.13 -11.61 4.05
N CYS A 134 -9.22 -11.25 4.75
CA CYS A 134 -10.24 -10.35 4.22
C CYS A 134 -9.67 -8.97 3.84
N SER A 135 -8.81 -8.39 4.69
CA SER A 135 -8.16 -7.10 4.41
C SER A 135 -7.22 -7.17 3.20
N MET A 136 -6.50 -8.28 3.03
CA MET A 136 -5.63 -8.50 1.87
C MET A 136 -6.45 -8.63 0.58
N ILE A 137 -7.54 -9.42 0.61
CA ILE A 137 -8.45 -9.57 -0.54
C ILE A 137 -9.00 -8.21 -0.95
N PHE A 138 -9.50 -7.44 0.00
CA PHE A 138 -10.04 -6.10 -0.29
C PHE A 138 -8.97 -5.17 -0.87
N SER A 139 -7.76 -5.17 -0.31
CA SER A 139 -6.64 -4.36 -0.80
C SER A 139 -6.27 -4.70 -2.24
N VAL A 140 -6.30 -5.99 -2.61
CA VAL A 140 -6.08 -6.43 -4.00
C VAL A 140 -7.20 -5.92 -4.91
N LEU A 141 -8.46 -6.03 -4.49
CA LEU A 141 -9.62 -5.57 -5.27
C LEU A 141 -9.60 -4.07 -5.56
N ILE A 142 -9.03 -3.26 -4.66
CA ILE A 142 -8.93 -1.80 -4.86
C ILE A 142 -7.56 -1.34 -5.36
N SER A 143 -6.62 -2.25 -5.64
CA SER A 143 -5.24 -1.92 -6.04
C SER A 143 -5.17 -1.04 -7.30
N TYR A 144 -6.20 -1.09 -8.15
CA TYR A 144 -6.29 -0.34 -9.40
C TYR A 144 -7.08 0.98 -9.31
N LEU A 145 -7.52 1.37 -8.11
CA LEU A 145 -8.27 2.61 -7.86
C LEU A 145 -7.62 3.83 -8.52
N ASN A 146 -6.36 4.11 -8.18
CA ASN A 146 -5.67 5.29 -8.70
C ASN A 146 -5.38 5.19 -10.20
N PHE A 147 -5.23 3.97 -10.74
CA PHE A 147 -5.02 3.75 -12.16
C PHE A 147 -6.28 4.11 -12.94
N TYR A 148 -7.43 3.58 -12.51
CA TYR A 148 -8.73 3.93 -13.09
C TYR A 148 -9.04 5.44 -12.98
N CYS A 149 -8.78 6.05 -11.82
CA CYS A 149 -8.98 7.49 -11.67
C CYS A 149 -8.09 8.32 -12.61
N ALA A 150 -6.81 7.96 -12.75
CA ALA A 150 -5.86 8.70 -13.59
C ALA A 150 -6.11 8.50 -15.10
N ASP A 151 -6.64 7.35 -15.51
CA ASP A 151 -6.99 7.06 -16.90
C ASP A 151 -8.35 7.67 -17.29
N LYS A 152 -9.43 7.26 -16.60
CA LYS A 152 -10.81 7.54 -17.03
C LYS A 152 -11.40 8.85 -16.50
N LEU A 153 -10.92 9.35 -15.36
CA LEU A 153 -11.52 10.53 -14.70
C LEU A 153 -10.73 11.81 -14.90
N VAL A 154 -9.52 11.72 -15.44
CA VAL A 154 -8.74 12.88 -15.81
C VAL A 154 -9.02 13.24 -17.27
N GLY A 155 -9.86 14.25 -17.48
CA GLY A 155 -10.17 14.81 -18.79
C GLY A 155 -11.43 14.27 -19.46
N SER A 156 -12.17 13.34 -18.84
CA SER A 156 -13.43 12.86 -19.43
C SER A 156 -14.58 13.86 -19.22
N GLY A 157 -15.11 14.39 -20.33
CA GLY A 157 -16.36 15.16 -20.34
C GLY A 157 -17.61 14.31 -20.09
N LYS A 158 -17.49 12.97 -20.17
CA LYS A 158 -18.55 12.01 -19.84
C LYS A 158 -18.48 11.63 -18.36
N LYS A 159 -19.40 12.20 -17.58
CA LYS A 159 -19.52 11.95 -16.15
C LYS A 159 -20.25 10.62 -15.93
N GLU A 160 -19.50 9.51 -15.84
CA GLU A 160 -20.05 8.26 -15.28
C GLU A 160 -20.58 8.52 -13.86
N GLY A 161 -21.51 7.72 -13.33
CA GLY A 161 -21.93 7.85 -11.93
C GLY A 161 -20.84 7.40 -10.95
N LEU A 162 -20.87 7.88 -9.70
CA LEU A 162 -19.92 7.42 -8.65
C LEU A 162 -19.99 5.91 -8.42
N GLY A 163 -21.19 5.34 -8.38
CA GLY A 163 -21.40 3.90 -8.22
C GLY A 163 -20.83 3.09 -9.38
N GLU A 164 -20.95 3.58 -10.62
CA GLU A 164 -20.39 2.90 -11.78
C GLU A 164 -18.86 2.93 -11.74
N SER A 165 -18.25 4.07 -11.39
CA SER A 165 -16.80 4.14 -11.18
C SER A 165 -16.30 3.15 -10.13
N ILE A 166 -16.97 3.06 -8.99
CA ILE A 166 -16.63 2.09 -7.94
C ILE A 166 -16.75 0.65 -8.47
N LYS A 167 -17.83 0.34 -9.18
CA LYS A 167 -18.06 -0.97 -9.79
C LYS A 167 -16.96 -1.33 -10.81
N HIS A 168 -16.54 -0.39 -11.64
CA HIS A 168 -15.41 -0.59 -12.56
C HIS A 168 -14.11 -0.86 -11.81
N ILE A 169 -13.82 -0.12 -10.74
CA ILE A 169 -12.63 -0.36 -9.91
C ILE A 169 -12.62 -1.79 -9.36
N PHE A 170 -13.73 -2.24 -8.77
CA PHE A 170 -13.85 -3.61 -8.27
C PHE A 170 -13.77 -4.67 -9.36
N ARG A 171 -14.35 -4.39 -10.55
CA ARG A 171 -14.26 -5.29 -11.70
C ARG A 171 -12.82 -5.47 -12.17
N ILE A 172 -12.09 -4.38 -12.36
CA ILE A 172 -10.66 -4.43 -12.76
C ILE A 172 -9.85 -5.18 -11.70
N GLY A 173 -10.09 -4.91 -10.41
CA GLY A 173 -9.43 -5.62 -9.32
C GLY A 173 -9.74 -7.12 -9.28
N LYS A 174 -10.97 -7.52 -9.61
CA LYS A 174 -11.38 -8.92 -9.71
C LYS A 174 -10.72 -9.61 -10.91
N ASP A 175 -10.76 -8.97 -12.07
CA ASP A 175 -10.25 -9.55 -13.31
C ASP A 175 -8.72 -9.67 -13.28
N LEU A 176 -8.03 -8.72 -12.62
CA LEU A 176 -6.58 -8.72 -12.42
C LEU A 176 -6.14 -9.34 -11.08
N PHE A 177 -7.04 -9.98 -10.33
CA PHE A 177 -6.78 -10.44 -8.96
C PHE A 177 -5.55 -11.35 -8.87
N VAL A 178 -5.50 -12.39 -9.72
CA VAL A 178 -4.38 -13.37 -9.73
C VAL A 178 -3.08 -12.70 -10.18
N LYS A 179 -3.12 -11.89 -11.24
CA LYS A 179 -1.94 -11.15 -11.72
C LYS A 179 -1.37 -10.24 -10.62
N THR A 180 -2.24 -9.60 -9.84
CA THR A 180 -1.88 -8.73 -8.71
C THR A 180 -1.20 -9.53 -7.59
N ILE A 181 -1.80 -10.64 -7.15
CA ILE A 181 -1.21 -11.50 -6.12
C ILE A 181 0.18 -11.99 -6.54
N LEU A 182 0.35 -12.42 -7.80
CA LEU A 182 1.64 -12.88 -8.30
C LEU A 182 2.71 -11.78 -8.29
N VAL A 183 2.33 -10.54 -8.58
CA VAL A 183 3.24 -9.38 -8.47
C VAL A 183 3.67 -9.17 -7.01
N TYR A 184 2.72 -9.12 -6.06
CA TYR A 184 3.04 -8.98 -4.63
C TYR A 184 3.86 -10.17 -4.10
N LEU A 185 3.56 -11.39 -4.53
CA LEU A 185 4.29 -12.59 -4.12
C LEU A 185 5.75 -12.52 -4.58
N LYS A 186 5.98 -12.14 -5.83
CA LYS A 186 7.31 -12.09 -6.44
C LYS A 186 8.17 -10.96 -5.90
N TYR A 187 7.59 -9.78 -5.67
CA TYR A 187 8.36 -8.56 -5.38
C TYR A 187 8.22 -8.06 -3.95
N ILE A 188 7.36 -8.63 -3.11
CA ILE A 188 7.27 -8.25 -1.70
C ILE A 188 7.36 -9.50 -0.82
N ILE A 189 6.39 -10.41 -0.92
CA ILE A 189 6.25 -11.51 0.05
C ILE A 189 7.45 -12.46 0.00
N GLY A 190 7.83 -12.96 -1.18
CA GLY A 190 8.96 -13.89 -1.33
C GLY A 190 10.29 -13.31 -0.82
N PRO A 191 10.68 -12.10 -1.26
CA PRO A 191 11.87 -11.41 -0.77
C PRO A 191 11.85 -11.10 0.74
N VAL A 192 10.70 -10.71 1.30
CA VAL A 192 10.54 -10.49 2.76
C VAL A 192 10.72 -11.81 3.53
N ILE A 193 10.14 -12.92 3.06
CA ILE A 193 10.33 -14.24 3.67
C ILE A 193 11.80 -14.66 3.62
N LEU A 194 12.46 -14.46 2.47
CA LEU A 194 13.88 -14.80 2.31
C LEU A 194 14.77 -13.98 3.26
N LEU A 195 14.59 -12.66 3.29
CA LEU A 195 15.37 -11.77 4.16
C LEU A 195 15.07 -12.02 5.64
N GLY A 196 13.82 -12.30 5.98
CA GLY A 196 13.41 -12.70 7.34
C GLY A 196 14.08 -14.00 7.78
N ALA A 197 14.08 -15.03 6.93
CA ALA A 197 14.75 -16.29 7.21
C ALA A 197 16.27 -16.10 7.38
N LEU A 198 16.91 -15.29 6.53
CA LEU A 198 18.32 -14.94 6.67
C LEU A 198 18.59 -14.21 8.00
N MET A 199 17.72 -13.29 8.41
CA MET A 199 17.85 -12.60 9.68
C MET A 199 17.71 -13.56 10.87
N THR A 200 16.74 -14.48 10.83
CA THR A 200 16.56 -15.50 11.88
C THR A 200 17.78 -16.43 11.96
N LEU A 201 18.27 -16.92 10.82
CA LEU A 201 19.49 -17.74 10.78
C LEU A 201 20.70 -16.96 11.33
N ALA A 202 20.86 -15.71 10.92
CA ALA A 202 21.93 -14.85 11.43
C ALA A 202 21.87 -14.74 12.97
N MET A 203 20.68 -14.54 13.55
CA MET A 203 20.51 -14.47 15.01
C MET A 203 20.81 -15.79 15.72
N ILE A 204 20.42 -16.93 15.13
CA ILE A 204 20.66 -18.26 15.72
C ILE A 204 22.15 -18.59 15.73
N PHE A 205 22.85 -18.39 14.61
CA PHE A 205 24.25 -18.80 14.45
C PHE A 205 25.26 -17.82 15.04
N ASN A 206 24.88 -16.56 15.28
CA ASN A 206 25.78 -15.51 15.75
C ASN A 206 25.48 -15.02 17.17
N LYS A 207 24.71 -15.79 17.95
CA LYS A 207 24.22 -15.41 19.29
C LYS A 207 25.31 -14.90 20.24
N ASP A 208 26.52 -15.48 20.16
CA ASP A 208 27.65 -15.16 21.05
C ASP A 208 28.84 -14.49 20.32
N SER A 209 28.67 -14.12 19.05
CA SER A 209 29.77 -13.66 18.16
C SER A 209 30.22 -12.20 18.37
N GLY A 210 29.74 -11.54 19.42
CA GLY A 210 30.11 -10.16 19.77
C GLY A 210 29.91 -9.17 18.61
N LEU A 211 30.95 -8.39 18.30
CA LEU A 211 30.91 -7.33 17.28
C LEU A 211 30.62 -7.87 15.86
N GLY A 212 31.05 -9.10 15.54
CA GLY A 212 30.86 -9.70 14.21
C GLY A 212 29.40 -10.00 13.89
N GLY A 213 28.64 -10.52 14.84
CA GLY A 213 27.20 -10.76 14.70
C GLY A 213 26.39 -9.46 14.57
N ILE A 214 26.78 -8.42 15.32
CA ILE A 214 26.15 -7.10 15.23
C ILE A 214 26.34 -6.49 13.83
N LEU A 215 27.55 -6.60 13.25
CA LEU A 215 27.82 -6.12 11.90
C LEU A 215 27.00 -6.87 10.84
N LEU A 216 26.89 -8.19 10.94
CA LEU A 216 26.13 -8.99 9.98
C LEU A 216 24.62 -8.70 10.07
N ILE A 217 24.06 -8.61 11.28
CA ILE A 217 22.65 -8.26 11.49
C ILE A 217 22.36 -6.84 10.98
N SER A 218 23.23 -5.86 11.28
CA SER A 218 23.02 -4.48 10.82
C SER A 218 23.07 -4.35 9.29
N LEU A 219 23.92 -5.13 8.61
CA LEU A 219 23.94 -5.19 7.14
C LEU A 219 22.64 -5.78 6.56
N ILE A 220 22.11 -6.85 7.15
CA ILE A 220 20.81 -7.43 6.72
C ILE A 220 19.67 -6.43 6.93
N VAL A 221 19.63 -5.75 8.08
CA VAL A 221 18.61 -4.72 8.37
C VAL A 221 18.70 -3.56 7.36
N MET A 222 19.91 -3.12 7.00
CA MET A 222 20.12 -2.10 5.98
C MET A 222 19.59 -2.55 4.61
N LEU A 223 19.84 -3.79 4.20
CA LEU A 223 19.31 -4.35 2.96
C LEU A 223 17.79 -4.41 2.97
N ILE A 224 17.18 -4.82 4.08
CA ILE A 224 15.72 -4.81 4.25
C ILE A 224 15.17 -3.39 4.12
N ALA A 225 15.82 -2.39 4.73
CA ALA A 225 15.39 -1.00 4.67
C ALA A 225 15.43 -0.45 3.23
N ILE A 226 16.54 -0.68 2.50
CA ILE A 226 16.66 -0.27 1.10
C ILE A 226 15.61 -0.98 0.24
N TYR A 227 15.46 -2.30 0.41
CA TYR A 227 14.50 -3.09 -0.35
C TYR A 227 13.07 -2.63 -0.12
N SER A 228 12.71 -2.26 1.11
CA SER A 228 11.38 -1.77 1.48
C SER A 228 11.00 -0.46 0.78
N ILE A 229 11.99 0.33 0.34
CA ILE A 229 11.76 1.56 -0.43
C ILE A 229 11.62 1.25 -1.94
N VAL A 230 12.41 0.32 -2.45
CA VAL A 230 12.46 0.02 -3.90
C VAL A 230 11.35 -0.94 -4.34
N ALA A 231 11.02 -1.93 -3.52
CA ALA A 231 10.05 -2.97 -3.86
C ALA A 231 8.65 -2.43 -4.19
N PRO A 232 8.08 -1.49 -3.42
CA PRO A 232 6.77 -0.93 -3.75
C PRO A 232 6.77 -0.16 -5.08
N ALA A 233 7.86 0.54 -5.42
CA ALA A 233 8.02 1.21 -6.71
C ALA A 233 7.99 0.21 -7.87
N ILE A 234 8.66 -0.94 -7.72
CA ILE A 234 8.59 -2.03 -8.70
C ILE A 234 7.17 -2.57 -8.82
N VAL A 235 6.49 -2.79 -7.68
CA VAL A 235 5.09 -3.25 -7.69
C VAL A 235 4.19 -2.27 -8.43
N MET A 236 4.27 -0.96 -8.15
CA MET A 236 3.46 0.04 -8.86
C MET A 236 3.71 0.02 -10.37
N ALA A 237 4.96 -0.11 -10.80
CA ALA A 237 5.28 -0.22 -12.23
C ALA A 237 4.69 -1.48 -12.86
N ARG A 238 4.69 -2.61 -12.15
CA ARG A 238 4.11 -3.88 -12.64
C ARG A 238 2.58 -3.88 -12.63
N LEU A 239 1.96 -3.25 -11.64
CA LEU A 239 0.51 -3.06 -11.64
C LEU A 239 0.10 -2.15 -12.81
N SER A 240 0.88 -1.10 -13.10
CA SER A 240 0.68 -0.27 -14.28
C SER A 240 0.73 -1.08 -15.58
N ASP A 241 1.70 -1.99 -15.73
CA ASP A 241 1.77 -2.87 -16.90
C ASP A 241 0.51 -3.74 -17.05
N ASN A 242 0.09 -4.39 -15.96
CA ASN A 242 -1.11 -5.22 -15.95
C ASN A 242 -2.38 -4.42 -16.29
N TYR A 243 -2.47 -3.18 -15.79
CA TYR A 243 -3.61 -2.30 -16.04
C TYR A 243 -3.68 -1.85 -17.50
N LEU A 244 -2.56 -1.45 -18.08
CA LEU A 244 -2.49 -1.02 -19.48
C LEU A 244 -2.76 -2.21 -20.43
N ASP A 245 -2.23 -3.40 -20.12
CA ASP A 245 -2.53 -4.63 -20.88
C ASP A 245 -4.04 -4.92 -20.83
N TYR A 246 -4.69 -4.77 -19.66
CA TYR A 246 -6.14 -4.97 -19.52
C TYR A 246 -6.97 -3.98 -20.36
N ILE A 247 -6.59 -2.70 -20.39
CA ILE A 247 -7.28 -1.69 -21.21
C ILE A 247 -7.10 -1.98 -22.69
N GLU A 248 -5.90 -2.37 -23.11
CA GLU A 248 -5.63 -2.73 -24.50
C GLU A 248 -6.48 -3.94 -24.92
N GLU A 249 -6.61 -4.95 -24.05
CA GLU A 249 -7.46 -6.12 -24.26
C GLU A 249 -8.96 -5.79 -24.30
N GLU A 250 -9.46 -4.85 -23.48
CA GLU A 250 -10.88 -4.45 -23.49
C GLU A 250 -11.29 -3.57 -24.68
N ASN A 251 -10.33 -2.91 -25.34
CA ASN A 251 -10.60 -2.04 -26.50
C ASN A 251 -10.40 -2.74 -27.86
N LEU A 252 -9.99 -4.02 -27.85
CA LEU A 252 -9.87 -4.89 -29.03
C LEU A 252 -11.12 -5.77 -29.17
#